data_AF-A0A9P4JWZ6-F1
#
_entry.id   AF-A0A9P4JWZ6-F1
#
_cell.length_a   1.000
_cell.length_b   1.000
_cell.length_c   1.000
_cell.angle_alpha   90.00
_cell.angle_beta   90.00
_cell.angle_gamma   90.00
#
_symmetry.space_group_name_H-M   'P 1'
#
loop_
_entity.id
_entity.type
_entity.pdbx_description
1 polymer ?
#
loop_
_entity_poly.entity_id
_entity_poly.type
_entity_poly.pdbx_seq_one_letter_code
_entity_poly.pdbx_strand_id
1 'polypeptide(L)'
;MDSSNSITSKGQEEPLPIVIAGGGCVGLFLALLLCQSDIPNPIIVIELSAPDANNTRAMAHQPSILPLYAKAGILDTLSEEGMYSTGLCFRTPPTSSRGSRVLAGKQFQPGEPSQLLIPQYKFQQVVLSKLHEYTISNGEGRGRLEVKLGSDPVQSFDPKVDPGSGSRRNCIKAHYLIGADGSHSAVRYHLKTPFDEIGTLLESTLVATDILCPKLTDSELWDANFIVDSEDFGLVGRIDDQGLWRVSYGIDSASIPKDQFGEISEGIIREALPAKLAKLLPENPKEGEYEVRRVASYTAQQRCVRTMWKGRIGVIGDAAHVTNPYAGLGLLSGLYDASSLAAVLGRVLSPSTSSLCEPTTLLESWSQARIEKFKTVVDPVSRAALNRVRTRSEDIEGLSEKDPVIKAMKAGEGLKMPDVETNVSELAGWLRLGNGSEDDVVKKSEGLKKSDDLKQRERSVDKEGFKDNFNEGGRLKRLMSQDREVDEMVRKFSEESEETERRELELLAQNLEKVRIEREEEEGRDIEKIATGFDKMDKQAEQKETPKPPNGKKWNAFLGAWA
;
A
#
# COMPACT_ATOMS: atom_id res chain seq x y z
N MET A 1 5.06 -64.60 10.36
CA MET A 1 5.85 -64.62 9.12
C MET A 1 4.90 -64.13 8.04
N ASP A 2 4.94 -62.91 7.52
CA ASP A 2 6.03 -61.95 7.43
C ASP A 2 5.56 -60.52 7.70
N SER A 3 6.38 -59.81 8.45
CA SER A 3 6.39 -58.38 8.66
C SER A 3 7.15 -57.69 7.52
N SER A 4 6.46 -56.93 6.68
CA SER A 4 7.09 -55.90 5.85
C SER A 4 6.69 -54.52 6.39
N ASN A 5 7.45 -54.10 7.40
CA ASN A 5 7.51 -52.69 7.82
C ASN A 5 8.06 -51.89 6.63
N SER A 6 7.20 -51.18 5.89
CA SER A 6 7.65 -49.99 5.18
C SER A 6 7.95 -48.93 6.24
N ILE A 7 9.23 -48.71 6.50
CA ILE A 7 9.71 -47.62 7.34
C ILE A 7 9.40 -46.32 6.59
N THR A 8 8.18 -45.80 6.77
CA THR A 8 7.91 -44.38 6.53
C THR A 8 8.78 -43.62 7.52
N SER A 9 9.68 -42.78 7.00
CA SER A 9 10.53 -41.89 7.79
C SER A 9 9.73 -41.18 8.87
N LYS A 10 10.17 -41.32 10.12
CA LYS A 10 9.58 -40.70 11.32
C LYS A 10 9.38 -39.18 11.11
N GLY A 11 8.12 -38.76 11.15
CA GLY A 11 7.60 -37.56 11.83
C GLY A 11 8.42 -36.26 11.75
N GLN A 12 8.58 -35.66 10.58
CA GLN A 12 8.68 -34.20 10.51
C GLN A 12 7.26 -33.65 10.41
N GLU A 13 6.80 -32.93 11.44
CA GLU A 13 5.59 -32.11 11.31
C GLU A 13 5.79 -31.13 10.14
N GLU A 14 4.80 -31.06 9.26
CA GLU A 14 4.84 -30.08 8.17
C GLU A 14 4.91 -28.66 8.78
N PRO A 15 5.76 -27.78 8.23
CA PRO A 15 5.89 -26.42 8.74
C PRO A 15 4.55 -25.68 8.63
N LEU A 16 4.21 -24.90 9.66
CA LEU A 16 2.98 -24.11 9.66
C LEU A 16 2.94 -23.13 8.47
N PRO A 17 1.76 -22.87 7.89
CA PRO A 17 1.62 -22.01 6.72
C PRO A 17 1.95 -20.54 7.02
N ILE A 18 2.31 -19.80 5.99
CA ILE A 18 2.22 -18.34 5.97
C ILE A 18 0.85 -17.99 5.41
N VAL A 19 0.04 -17.28 6.19
CA VAL A 19 -1.28 -16.82 5.78
C VAL A 19 -1.19 -15.37 5.33
N ILE A 20 -1.62 -15.10 4.11
CA ILE A 20 -1.75 -13.76 3.53
C ILE A 20 -3.25 -13.45 3.46
N ALA A 21 -3.70 -12.47 4.24
CA ALA A 21 -5.06 -11.96 4.18
C ALA A 21 -5.13 -10.84 3.14
N GLY A 22 -5.87 -11.05 2.05
CA GLY A 22 -5.97 -10.16 0.91
C GLY A 22 -5.22 -10.71 -0.31
N GLY A 23 -5.96 -10.93 -1.39
CA GLY A 23 -5.53 -11.35 -2.72
C GLY A 23 -5.59 -10.22 -3.75
N GLY A 24 -5.42 -8.97 -3.33
CA GLY A 24 -5.14 -7.85 -4.24
C GLY A 24 -3.74 -7.95 -4.87
N CYS A 25 -3.33 -6.95 -5.65
CA CYS A 25 -2.04 -6.96 -6.33
C CYS A 25 -0.86 -7.24 -5.39
N VAL A 26 -0.84 -6.59 -4.22
CA VAL A 26 0.24 -6.70 -3.24
C VAL A 26 0.32 -8.09 -2.61
N GLY A 27 -0.83 -8.63 -2.15
CA GLY A 27 -0.88 -9.94 -1.50
C GLY A 27 -0.57 -11.10 -2.44
N LEU A 28 -1.11 -11.08 -3.67
CA LEU A 28 -0.79 -12.08 -4.68
C LEU A 28 0.67 -11.99 -5.15
N PHE A 29 1.21 -10.77 -5.28
CA PHE A 29 2.62 -10.61 -5.64
C PHE A 29 3.55 -11.15 -4.55
N LEU A 30 3.24 -10.91 -3.26
CA LEU A 30 3.97 -11.54 -2.16
C LEU A 30 3.87 -13.07 -2.24
N ALA A 31 2.67 -13.61 -2.46
CA ALA A 31 2.47 -15.06 -2.57
C ALA A 31 3.34 -15.67 -3.68
N LEU A 32 3.38 -15.03 -4.85
CA LEU A 32 4.23 -15.46 -5.98
C LEU A 32 5.72 -15.49 -5.59
N LEU A 33 6.23 -14.42 -4.98
CA LEU A 33 7.63 -14.34 -4.59
C LEU A 33 7.98 -15.39 -3.52
N LEU A 34 7.08 -15.64 -2.56
CA LEU A 34 7.28 -16.67 -1.54
C LEU A 34 7.25 -18.08 -2.15
N CYS A 35 6.35 -18.37 -3.09
CA CYS A 35 6.32 -19.63 -3.83
C CYS A 35 7.58 -19.87 -4.68
N GLN A 36 8.26 -18.79 -5.12
CA GLN A 36 9.52 -18.85 -5.84
C GLN A 36 10.75 -18.98 -4.92
N SER A 37 10.59 -18.80 -3.62
CA SER A 37 11.66 -18.93 -2.63
C SER A 37 11.86 -20.38 -2.17
N ASP A 38 12.95 -20.66 -1.47
CA ASP A 38 13.27 -21.99 -0.94
C ASP A 38 12.72 -22.24 0.49
N ILE A 39 11.76 -21.41 0.93
CA ILE A 39 11.10 -21.61 2.22
C ILE A 39 10.23 -22.88 2.20
N PRO A 40 10.17 -23.63 3.31
CA PRO A 40 9.44 -24.88 3.35
C PRO A 40 7.95 -24.70 3.70
N ASN A 41 7.55 -23.50 4.17
CA ASN A 41 6.21 -23.20 4.65
C ASN A 41 5.18 -23.17 3.48
N PRO A 42 4.01 -23.83 3.63
CA PRO A 42 2.89 -23.62 2.74
C PRO A 42 2.43 -22.16 2.72
N ILE A 43 1.89 -21.70 1.59
CA ILE A 43 1.35 -20.35 1.44
C ILE A 43 -0.16 -20.43 1.31
N ILE A 44 -0.90 -19.67 2.12
CA ILE A 44 -2.35 -19.60 2.04
C ILE A 44 -2.76 -18.15 1.81
N VAL A 45 -3.42 -17.86 0.69
CA VAL A 45 -4.02 -16.55 0.42
C VAL A 45 -5.51 -16.63 0.70
N ILE A 46 -6.02 -15.73 1.53
CA ILE A 46 -7.44 -15.60 1.84
C ILE A 46 -7.94 -14.31 1.21
N GLU A 47 -8.84 -14.41 0.24
CA GLU A 47 -9.41 -13.28 -0.46
C GLU A 47 -10.94 -13.39 -0.51
N LEU A 48 -11.61 -12.26 -0.26
CA LEU A 48 -13.07 -12.20 -0.18
C LEU A 48 -13.72 -12.31 -1.57
N SER A 49 -13.04 -11.87 -2.62
CA SER A 49 -13.63 -11.73 -3.95
C SER A 49 -12.69 -12.22 -5.05
N ALA A 50 -13.25 -12.93 -6.03
CA ALA A 50 -12.52 -13.21 -7.26
C ALA A 50 -12.20 -11.91 -8.03
N PRO A 51 -11.18 -11.90 -8.92
CA PRO A 51 -10.93 -10.77 -9.81
C PRO A 51 -12.19 -10.40 -10.60
N ASP A 52 -12.57 -9.12 -10.58
CA ASP A 52 -13.78 -8.60 -11.22
C ASP A 52 -13.43 -7.49 -12.21
N ALA A 53 -13.82 -7.68 -13.48
CA ALA A 53 -13.59 -6.72 -14.56
C ALA A 53 -14.26 -5.36 -14.31
N ASN A 54 -15.33 -5.30 -13.51
CA ASN A 54 -16.00 -4.05 -13.15
C ASN A 54 -15.28 -3.28 -12.03
N ASN A 55 -14.25 -3.87 -11.41
CA ASN A 55 -13.52 -3.29 -10.30
C ASN A 55 -12.05 -3.06 -10.67
N THR A 56 -11.82 -2.14 -11.60
CA THR A 56 -10.50 -1.91 -12.19
C THR A 56 -9.44 -1.41 -11.20
N ARG A 57 -9.85 -0.73 -10.10
CA ARG A 57 -8.98 -0.19 -9.02
C ARG A 57 -7.63 0.31 -9.53
N ALA A 58 -6.49 -0.15 -8.99
CA ALA A 58 -5.20 0.30 -9.49
C ALA A 58 -5.02 -0.08 -10.97
N MET A 59 -4.58 0.87 -11.80
CA MET A 59 -4.55 0.72 -13.26
C MET A 59 -3.20 1.09 -13.90
N ALA A 60 -2.34 1.82 -13.20
CA ALA A 60 -1.08 2.30 -13.73
C ALA A 60 0.09 1.80 -12.86
N HIS A 61 0.94 0.97 -13.47
CA HIS A 61 2.10 0.38 -12.85
C HIS A 61 3.35 1.15 -13.27
N GLN A 62 4.12 1.63 -12.31
CA GLN A 62 5.26 2.52 -12.56
C GLN A 62 6.45 1.78 -13.20
N PRO A 63 7.24 2.43 -14.07
CA PRO A 63 8.34 1.78 -14.77
C PRO A 63 9.40 1.16 -13.84
N SER A 64 9.57 1.73 -12.63
CA SER A 64 10.53 1.21 -11.65
C SER A 64 10.19 -0.18 -11.12
N ILE A 65 8.92 -0.63 -11.19
CA ILE A 65 8.54 -1.98 -10.73
C ILE A 65 8.74 -3.05 -11.80
N LEU A 66 8.88 -2.68 -13.08
CA LEU A 66 8.96 -3.62 -14.19
C LEU A 66 10.14 -4.62 -14.06
N PRO A 67 11.35 -4.23 -13.59
CA PRO A 67 12.43 -5.18 -13.35
C PRO A 67 12.05 -6.27 -12.33
N LEU A 68 11.24 -5.95 -11.32
CA LEU A 68 10.75 -6.93 -10.34
C LEU A 68 9.70 -7.87 -10.96
N TYR A 69 8.86 -7.37 -11.87
CA TYR A 69 7.96 -8.23 -12.66
C TYR A 69 8.72 -9.16 -13.60
N ALA A 70 9.81 -8.70 -14.20
CA ALA A 70 10.68 -9.53 -15.03
C ALA A 70 11.31 -10.65 -14.20
N LYS A 71 11.87 -10.31 -13.02
CA LYS A 71 12.45 -11.27 -12.08
C LYS A 71 11.41 -12.29 -11.59
N ALA A 72 10.17 -11.86 -11.36
CA ALA A 72 9.06 -12.73 -10.97
C ALA A 72 8.48 -13.56 -12.14
N GLY A 73 8.93 -13.34 -13.38
CA GLY A 73 8.49 -14.08 -14.56
C GLY A 73 7.05 -13.78 -15.00
N ILE A 74 6.58 -12.55 -14.74
CA ILE A 74 5.22 -12.09 -15.11
C ILE A 74 5.22 -10.89 -16.06
N LEU A 75 6.36 -10.23 -16.29
CA LEU A 75 6.40 -9.01 -17.10
C LEU A 75 5.89 -9.21 -18.53
N ASP A 76 6.31 -10.28 -19.20
CA ASP A 76 5.94 -10.53 -20.60
C ASP A 76 4.43 -10.68 -20.75
N THR A 77 3.80 -11.55 -19.94
CA THR A 77 2.35 -11.73 -19.94
C THR A 77 1.60 -10.45 -19.54
N LEU A 78 2.10 -9.69 -18.56
CA LEU A 78 1.51 -8.39 -18.21
C LEU A 78 1.62 -7.38 -19.36
N SER A 79 2.68 -7.44 -20.15
CA SER A 79 2.92 -6.56 -21.30
C SER A 79 2.03 -6.92 -22.49
N GLU A 80 1.72 -8.21 -22.66
CA GLU A 80 0.77 -8.71 -23.66
C GLU A 80 -0.68 -8.37 -23.31
N GLU A 81 -1.03 -8.44 -22.02
CA GLU A 81 -2.39 -8.21 -21.52
C GLU A 81 -2.72 -6.73 -21.28
N GLY A 82 -1.69 -5.91 -21.09
CA GLY A 82 -1.79 -4.47 -20.83
C GLY A 82 -1.31 -3.64 -22.02
N MET A 83 -1.09 -2.35 -21.76
CA MET A 83 -0.49 -1.44 -22.74
C MET A 83 0.49 -0.49 -22.06
N TYR A 84 1.55 -0.12 -22.76
CA TYR A 84 2.46 0.90 -22.27
C TYR A 84 1.90 2.29 -22.58
N SER A 85 1.90 3.17 -21.57
CA SER A 85 1.53 4.56 -21.73
C SER A 85 2.45 5.24 -22.75
N THR A 86 1.84 5.98 -23.68
CA THR A 86 2.46 6.79 -24.72
C THR A 86 2.72 8.22 -24.28
N GLY A 87 2.13 8.65 -23.15
CA GLY A 87 2.43 9.94 -22.56
C GLY A 87 1.59 10.31 -21.36
N LEU A 88 2.11 11.26 -20.59
CA LEU A 88 1.41 11.93 -19.49
C LEU A 88 1.61 13.44 -19.52
N CYS A 89 0.61 14.21 -19.11
CA CYS A 89 0.69 15.66 -19.07
C CYS A 89 -0.05 16.29 -17.88
N PHE A 90 0.36 17.50 -17.54
CA PHE A 90 -0.35 18.45 -16.69
C PHE A 90 -1.00 19.49 -17.58
N ARG A 91 -2.30 19.74 -17.40
CA ARG A 91 -3.07 20.66 -18.23
C ARG A 91 -4.10 21.44 -17.42
N THR A 92 -4.51 22.60 -17.92
CA THR A 92 -5.62 23.36 -17.33
C THR A 92 -6.97 22.72 -17.69
N PRO A 93 -8.04 22.99 -16.92
CA PRO A 93 -9.39 22.68 -17.37
C PRO A 93 -9.70 23.30 -18.75
N PRO A 94 -10.56 22.65 -19.58
CA PRO A 94 -11.11 23.28 -20.77
C PRO A 94 -11.92 24.54 -20.44
N THR A 95 -11.70 25.60 -21.23
CA THR A 95 -12.55 26.81 -21.21
C THR A 95 -13.18 27.04 -22.58
N SER A 96 -14.34 27.70 -22.61
CA SER A 96 -15.07 27.98 -23.86
C SER A 96 -14.28 28.82 -24.87
N SER A 97 -13.31 29.62 -24.40
CA SER A 97 -12.54 30.53 -25.24
C SER A 97 -11.16 30.02 -25.64
N ARG A 98 -10.58 29.06 -24.91
CA ARG A 98 -9.19 28.60 -25.12
C ARG A 98 -8.99 27.09 -25.13
N GLY A 99 -10.04 26.28 -24.93
CA GLY A 99 -9.90 24.84 -24.74
C GLY A 99 -9.08 24.51 -23.49
N SER A 100 -8.44 23.34 -23.47
CA SER A 100 -7.52 22.90 -22.40
C SER A 100 -6.08 23.11 -22.85
N ARG A 101 -5.25 23.73 -22.02
CA ARG A 101 -3.84 24.01 -22.32
C ARG A 101 -2.92 23.04 -21.59
N VAL A 102 -2.04 22.36 -22.32
CA VAL A 102 -0.94 21.57 -21.74
C VAL A 102 0.10 22.51 -21.14
N LEU A 103 0.37 22.35 -19.84
CA LEU A 103 1.34 23.12 -19.06
C LEU A 103 2.73 22.51 -19.14
N ALA A 104 2.79 21.18 -19.04
CA ALA A 104 3.98 20.35 -19.16
C ALA A 104 3.57 18.90 -19.42
N GLY A 105 4.45 18.11 -20.00
CA GLY A 105 4.20 16.69 -20.17
C GLY A 105 5.35 16.01 -20.88
N LYS A 106 5.30 14.68 -20.90
CA LYS A 106 6.20 13.86 -21.70
C LYS A 106 5.42 12.82 -22.49
N GLN A 107 5.71 12.75 -23.78
CA GLN A 107 5.37 11.60 -24.63
C GLN A 107 6.56 10.64 -24.65
N PHE A 108 6.26 9.35 -24.57
CA PHE A 108 7.26 8.29 -24.51
C PHE A 108 7.50 7.71 -25.90
N GLN A 109 8.76 7.46 -26.23
CA GLN A 109 9.10 6.75 -27.46
C GLN A 109 8.90 5.24 -27.29
N PRO A 110 8.65 4.47 -28.37
CA PRO A 110 8.62 3.01 -28.30
C PRO A 110 9.90 2.46 -27.64
N GLY A 111 9.72 1.63 -26.60
CA GLY A 111 10.83 1.05 -25.83
C GLY A 111 11.40 1.94 -24.71
N GLU A 112 10.96 3.20 -24.61
CA GLU A 112 11.27 4.03 -23.44
C GLU A 112 10.51 3.53 -22.20
N PRO A 113 11.13 3.49 -21.00
CA PRO A 113 10.42 3.13 -19.78
C PRO A 113 9.22 4.05 -19.51
N SER A 114 8.01 3.49 -19.56
CA SER A 114 6.76 4.19 -19.26
C SER A 114 5.87 3.35 -18.34
N GLN A 115 4.72 3.91 -17.95
CA GLN A 115 3.77 3.20 -17.11
C GLN A 115 3.13 2.05 -17.89
N LEU A 116 3.09 0.87 -17.28
CA LEU A 116 2.27 -0.24 -17.79
C LEU A 116 0.83 -0.04 -17.29
N LEU A 117 -0.08 0.20 -18.22
CA LEU A 117 -1.51 0.35 -17.97
C LEU A 117 -2.15 -1.03 -18.03
N ILE A 118 -2.57 -1.51 -16.87
CA ILE A 118 -3.27 -2.79 -16.73
C ILE A 118 -4.18 -2.69 -15.50
N PRO A 119 -5.50 -2.93 -15.64
CA PRO A 119 -6.42 -2.88 -14.51
C PRO A 119 -6.12 -4.01 -13.52
N GLN A 120 -6.41 -3.77 -12.25
CA GLN A 120 -6.10 -4.69 -11.14
C GLN A 120 -6.57 -6.12 -11.40
N TYR A 121 -7.78 -6.32 -11.96
CA TYR A 121 -8.31 -7.67 -12.18
C TYR A 121 -7.45 -8.49 -13.15
N LYS A 122 -6.92 -7.87 -14.22
CA LYS A 122 -6.02 -8.53 -15.16
C LYS A 122 -4.69 -8.88 -14.51
N PHE A 123 -4.12 -7.95 -13.73
CA PHE A 123 -2.91 -8.24 -12.95
C PHE A 123 -3.12 -9.45 -12.03
N GLN A 124 -4.25 -9.50 -11.30
CA GLN A 124 -4.58 -10.62 -10.43
C GLN A 124 -4.72 -11.93 -11.23
N GLN A 125 -5.38 -11.91 -12.39
CA GLN A 125 -5.51 -13.09 -13.25
C GLN A 125 -4.15 -13.62 -13.74
N VAL A 126 -3.24 -12.75 -14.16
CA VAL A 126 -1.88 -13.14 -14.58
C VAL A 126 -1.13 -13.78 -13.42
N VAL A 127 -1.14 -13.17 -12.24
CA VAL A 127 -0.43 -13.72 -11.07
C VAL A 127 -1.07 -15.04 -10.61
N LEU A 128 -2.40 -15.15 -10.58
CA LEU A 128 -3.09 -16.40 -10.23
C LEU A 128 -2.77 -17.53 -11.22
N SER A 129 -2.73 -17.22 -12.51
CA SER A 129 -2.33 -18.18 -13.54
C SER A 129 -0.90 -18.65 -13.32
N LYS A 130 0.01 -17.72 -13.04
CA LYS A 130 1.42 -18.04 -12.74
C LYS A 130 1.56 -18.92 -11.50
N LEU A 131 0.82 -18.60 -10.45
CA LEU A 131 0.77 -19.37 -9.20
C LEU A 131 0.23 -20.79 -9.42
N HIS A 132 -0.76 -20.95 -10.31
CA HIS A 132 -1.29 -22.25 -10.69
C HIS A 132 -0.25 -23.10 -11.44
N GLU A 133 0.49 -22.50 -12.39
CA GLU A 133 1.61 -23.17 -13.08
C GLU A 133 2.67 -23.68 -12.11
N TYR A 134 3.04 -22.86 -11.11
CA TYR A 134 4.00 -23.26 -10.07
C TYR A 134 3.50 -24.45 -9.24
N THR A 135 2.21 -24.42 -8.87
CA THR A 135 1.59 -25.50 -8.09
C THR A 135 1.62 -26.83 -8.85
N ILE A 136 1.35 -26.80 -10.16
CA ILE A 136 1.40 -27.99 -11.01
C ILE A 136 2.85 -28.48 -11.18
N SER A 137 3.78 -27.57 -11.47
CA SER A 137 5.16 -27.92 -11.86
C SER A 137 5.99 -28.48 -10.71
N ASN A 138 5.72 -28.06 -9.46
CA ASN A 138 6.48 -28.51 -8.29
C ASN A 138 5.92 -29.77 -7.62
N GLY A 139 4.80 -30.31 -8.11
CA GLY A 139 4.05 -31.39 -7.45
C GLY A 139 3.57 -30.99 -6.04
N GLU A 140 2.82 -31.88 -5.36
CA GLU A 140 2.33 -31.64 -3.99
C GLU A 140 3.45 -31.46 -2.92
N GLY A 141 4.73 -31.56 -3.32
CA GLY A 141 5.89 -31.69 -2.45
C GLY A 141 6.74 -30.42 -2.21
N ARG A 142 6.57 -29.34 -2.99
CA ARG A 142 7.26 -28.05 -2.73
C ARG A 142 6.36 -26.86 -3.00
N GLY A 143 5.98 -26.15 -1.92
CA GLY A 143 5.16 -24.95 -1.99
C GLY A 143 3.69 -25.25 -2.22
N ARG A 144 3.01 -25.82 -1.22
CA ARG A 144 1.54 -25.90 -1.23
C ARG A 144 0.99 -24.48 -1.16
N LEU A 145 0.51 -23.98 -2.28
CA LEU A 145 -0.29 -22.77 -2.35
C LEU A 145 -1.77 -23.15 -2.27
N GLU A 146 -2.49 -22.49 -1.37
CA GLU A 146 -3.95 -22.51 -1.35
C GLU A 146 -4.48 -21.08 -1.49
N VAL A 147 -5.25 -20.81 -2.54
CA VAL A 147 -5.96 -19.54 -2.70
C VAL A 147 -7.43 -19.77 -2.39
N LYS A 148 -7.90 -19.19 -1.29
CA LYS A 148 -9.30 -19.27 -0.84
C LYS A 148 -10.03 -18.00 -1.27
N LEU A 149 -10.83 -18.12 -2.34
CA LEU A 149 -11.72 -17.05 -2.81
C LEU A 149 -13.10 -17.17 -2.13
N GLY A 150 -13.75 -16.04 -1.83
CA GLY A 150 -15.10 -16.03 -1.26
C GLY A 150 -15.17 -16.47 0.20
N SER A 151 -14.05 -16.46 0.92
CA SER A 151 -14.01 -16.81 2.35
C SER A 151 -14.41 -15.63 3.23
N ASP A 152 -14.81 -15.91 4.48
CA ASP A 152 -15.03 -14.86 5.47
C ASP A 152 -13.75 -14.06 5.73
N PRO A 153 -13.85 -12.75 6.06
CA PRO A 153 -12.69 -11.97 6.48
C PRO A 153 -12.04 -12.59 7.72
N VAL A 154 -10.76 -12.34 7.93
CA VAL A 154 -10.06 -12.82 9.14
C VAL A 154 -10.69 -12.18 10.37
N GLN A 155 -11.54 -12.93 11.07
CA GLN A 155 -12.30 -12.41 12.23
C GLN A 155 -11.47 -12.39 13.51
N SER A 156 -10.53 -13.32 13.66
CA SER A 156 -9.68 -13.42 14.85
C SER A 156 -8.34 -14.09 14.53
N PHE A 157 -7.27 -13.59 15.15
CA PHE A 157 -5.97 -14.25 15.19
C PHE A 157 -5.52 -14.40 16.64
N ASP A 158 -5.16 -15.60 17.05
CA ASP A 158 -4.53 -15.83 18.34
C ASP A 158 -3.24 -16.66 18.13
N PRO A 159 -2.06 -16.05 18.37
CA PRO A 159 -0.77 -16.70 18.16
C PRO A 159 -0.49 -17.86 19.14
N LYS A 160 -1.37 -18.10 20.12
CA LYS A 160 -1.18 -19.05 21.23
C LYS A 160 -2.26 -20.15 21.33
N VAL A 161 -3.18 -20.27 20.37
CA VAL A 161 -4.26 -21.28 20.48
C VAL A 161 -3.70 -22.70 20.34
N ASP A 162 -3.89 -23.48 21.39
CA ASP A 162 -3.75 -24.95 21.42
C ASP A 162 -5.12 -25.58 21.06
N PRO A 163 -5.20 -26.65 20.26
CA PRO A 163 -6.45 -27.12 19.63
C PRO A 163 -7.40 -27.87 20.60
N GLY A 164 -7.36 -27.57 21.89
CA GLY A 164 -8.07 -28.31 22.94
C GLY A 164 -9.37 -27.69 23.45
N SER A 165 -9.67 -26.40 23.21
CA SER A 165 -10.85 -25.75 23.79
C SER A 165 -11.86 -25.27 22.74
N GLY A 166 -12.75 -26.18 22.36
CA GLY A 166 -14.09 -25.84 21.86
C GLY A 166 -14.17 -25.43 20.38
N SER A 167 -14.96 -26.21 19.63
CA SER A 167 -15.61 -25.91 18.35
C SER A 167 -15.62 -24.44 17.88
N ARG A 168 -14.49 -23.95 17.34
CA ARG A 168 -14.51 -22.83 16.37
C ARG A 168 -14.17 -23.41 15.00
N ARG A 169 -15.21 -23.72 14.20
CA ARG A 169 -15.03 -23.97 12.77
C ARG A 169 -14.30 -22.75 12.18
N ASN A 170 -13.30 -22.98 11.32
CA ASN A 170 -12.56 -21.96 10.55
C ASN A 170 -11.32 -21.31 11.21
N CYS A 171 -10.62 -21.98 12.15
CA CYS A 171 -9.31 -21.51 12.62
C CYS A 171 -8.15 -22.12 11.81
N ILE A 172 -7.21 -21.29 11.34
CA ILE A 172 -5.97 -21.74 10.67
C ILE A 172 -4.78 -21.39 11.58
N LYS A 173 -4.02 -22.41 11.99
CA LYS A 173 -2.74 -22.20 12.69
C LYS A 173 -1.68 -21.82 11.65
N ALA A 174 -0.97 -20.71 11.88
CA ALA A 174 -0.02 -20.16 10.93
C ALA A 174 1.33 -19.82 11.59
N HIS A 175 2.41 -19.91 10.82
CA HIS A 175 3.73 -19.44 11.23
C HIS A 175 3.75 -17.89 11.29
N TYR A 176 3.18 -17.27 10.25
CA TYR A 176 2.99 -15.83 10.12
C TYR A 176 1.62 -15.51 9.54
N LEU A 177 1.04 -14.39 9.97
CA LEU A 177 -0.13 -13.75 9.36
C LEU A 177 0.29 -12.41 8.76
N ILE A 178 0.02 -12.20 7.47
CA ILE A 178 0.40 -10.99 6.76
C ILE A 178 -0.88 -10.34 6.20
N GLY A 179 -1.18 -9.13 6.65
CA GLY A 179 -2.28 -8.32 6.16
C GLY A 179 -1.91 -7.57 4.89
N ALA A 180 -2.51 -7.97 3.77
CA ALA A 180 -2.55 -7.27 2.50
C ALA A 180 -4.01 -6.94 2.11
N ASP A 181 -4.88 -6.79 3.12
CA ASP A 181 -6.34 -6.71 3.07
C ASP A 181 -6.86 -5.26 2.98
N GLY A 182 -6.00 -4.33 2.55
CA GLY A 182 -6.38 -2.97 2.15
C GLY A 182 -6.59 -1.98 3.29
N SER A 183 -7.12 -0.80 2.94
CA SER A 183 -7.25 0.34 3.85
C SER A 183 -8.12 0.08 5.08
N HIS A 184 -9.02 -0.90 5.04
CA HIS A 184 -9.88 -1.34 6.15
C HIS A 184 -9.39 -2.62 6.83
N SER A 185 -8.09 -2.92 6.72
CA SER A 185 -7.46 -4.15 7.20
C SER A 185 -7.92 -4.60 8.59
N ALA A 186 -8.47 -5.81 8.64
CA ALA A 186 -8.76 -6.51 9.89
C ALA A 186 -7.47 -6.96 10.58
N VAL A 187 -6.44 -7.31 9.80
CA VAL A 187 -5.13 -7.71 10.36
C VAL A 187 -4.45 -6.53 11.06
N ARG A 188 -4.49 -5.32 10.49
CA ARG A 188 -3.99 -4.10 11.13
C ARG A 188 -4.69 -3.82 12.46
N TYR A 189 -6.02 -4.00 12.49
CA TYR A 189 -6.79 -3.86 13.72
C TYR A 189 -6.30 -4.81 14.82
N HIS A 190 -6.08 -6.09 14.48
CA HIS A 190 -5.53 -7.09 15.41
C HIS A 190 -4.07 -6.83 15.79
N LEU A 191 -3.27 -6.25 14.89
CA LEU A 191 -1.90 -5.80 15.15
C LEU A 191 -1.86 -4.60 16.11
N LYS A 192 -3.01 -3.93 16.34
CA LYS A 192 -3.17 -2.75 17.20
C LYS A 192 -2.26 -1.60 16.79
N THR A 193 -2.18 -1.35 15.49
CA THR A 193 -1.42 -0.24 14.92
C THR A 193 -2.32 0.59 14.01
N PRO A 194 -3.17 1.46 14.57
CA PRO A 194 -4.06 2.30 13.78
C PRO A 194 -3.27 3.35 12.99
N PHE A 195 -3.94 3.99 12.03
CA PHE A 195 -3.35 5.06 11.21
C PHE A 195 -3.25 6.43 11.93
N ASP A 196 -3.52 6.48 13.23
CA ASP A 196 -3.88 7.72 13.95
C ASP A 196 -2.67 8.59 14.29
N GLU A 197 -1.46 8.17 13.93
CA GLU A 197 -0.25 8.70 14.53
C GLU A 197 0.85 9.10 13.54
N ILE A 198 0.81 8.61 12.29
CA ILE A 198 1.73 9.03 11.23
C ILE A 198 0.93 9.45 10.01
N GLY A 199 1.16 10.69 9.57
CA GLY A 199 0.46 11.29 8.44
C GLY A 199 -0.89 11.91 8.83
N THR A 200 -1.72 12.26 7.84
CA THR A 200 -2.96 13.01 8.05
C THR A 200 -4.08 12.53 7.12
N LEU A 201 -5.33 12.72 7.54
CA LEU A 201 -6.44 12.86 6.60
C LEU A 201 -6.25 14.17 5.83
N LEU A 202 -6.52 14.15 4.54
CA LEU A 202 -6.43 15.35 3.71
C LEU A 202 -7.84 15.95 3.57
N GLU A 203 -7.93 17.27 3.49
CA GLU A 203 -9.18 18.03 3.36
C GLU A 203 -9.72 17.93 1.91
N SER A 204 -9.97 16.71 1.45
CA SER A 204 -10.48 16.44 0.10
C SER A 204 -11.19 15.10 0.08
N THR A 205 -12.38 15.05 -0.49
CA THR A 205 -12.96 13.79 -0.96
C THR A 205 -12.54 13.60 -2.42
N LEU A 206 -12.07 12.42 -2.77
CA LEU A 206 -11.76 12.07 -4.15
C LEU A 206 -12.87 11.18 -4.69
N VAL A 207 -13.31 11.48 -5.89
CA VAL A 207 -14.20 10.63 -6.67
C VAL A 207 -13.39 10.02 -7.81
N ALA A 208 -13.58 8.74 -8.07
CA ALA A 208 -13.02 8.02 -9.20
C ALA A 208 -14.15 7.33 -9.96
N THR A 209 -14.43 7.80 -11.17
CA THR A 209 -15.45 7.25 -12.06
C THR A 209 -14.80 6.61 -13.26
N ASP A 210 -15.11 5.35 -13.54
CA ASP A 210 -14.70 4.72 -14.79
C ASP A 210 -15.83 4.83 -15.80
N ILE A 211 -15.53 5.39 -16.97
CA ILE A 211 -16.47 5.56 -18.07
C ILE A 211 -15.96 4.82 -19.30
N LEU A 212 -16.83 4.06 -19.95
CA LEU A 212 -16.60 3.54 -21.28
C LEU A 212 -17.04 4.62 -22.27
N CYS A 213 -16.08 5.26 -22.93
CA CYS A 213 -16.31 6.29 -23.94
C CYS A 213 -15.26 6.17 -25.06
N PRO A 214 -15.54 5.34 -26.09
CA PRO A 214 -14.59 5.12 -27.19
C PRO A 214 -14.15 6.39 -27.91
N LYS A 215 -15.00 7.43 -27.95
CA LYS A 215 -14.67 8.73 -28.56
C LYS A 215 -13.45 9.41 -27.94
N LEU A 216 -13.14 9.14 -26.66
CA LEU A 216 -11.97 9.71 -26.00
C LEU A 216 -10.66 9.08 -26.50
N THR A 217 -10.70 7.86 -27.03
CA THR A 217 -9.53 7.18 -27.59
C THR A 217 -8.99 7.88 -28.84
N ASP A 218 -9.87 8.50 -29.63
CA ASP A 218 -9.52 9.22 -30.86
C ASP A 218 -9.24 10.72 -30.63
N SER A 219 -9.17 11.16 -29.37
CA SER A 219 -9.00 12.56 -28.99
C SER A 219 -7.53 12.98 -28.85
N GLU A 220 -7.29 14.27 -28.55
CA GLU A 220 -5.96 14.80 -28.22
C GLU A 220 -5.56 14.56 -26.74
N LEU A 221 -6.36 13.81 -25.98
CA LEU A 221 -5.99 13.37 -24.65
C LEU A 221 -4.81 12.42 -24.70
N TRP A 222 -3.91 12.56 -23.73
CA TRP A 222 -2.82 11.61 -23.53
C TRP A 222 -3.32 10.48 -22.64
N ASP A 223 -2.53 9.42 -22.43
CA ASP A 223 -2.99 8.31 -21.60
C ASP A 223 -3.14 8.70 -20.11
N ALA A 224 -2.44 9.75 -19.65
CA ALA A 224 -2.66 10.36 -18.35
C ALA A 224 -2.68 11.89 -18.43
N ASN A 225 -3.77 12.50 -17.94
CA ASN A 225 -4.00 13.94 -17.97
C ASN A 225 -4.32 14.44 -16.57
N PHE A 226 -3.34 15.06 -15.93
CA PHE A 226 -3.48 15.71 -14.64
C PHE A 226 -4.08 17.10 -14.84
N ILE A 227 -5.31 17.30 -14.37
CA ILE A 227 -6.02 18.57 -14.45
C ILE A 227 -5.56 19.44 -13.28
N VAL A 228 -4.94 20.56 -13.60
CA VAL A 228 -4.39 21.52 -12.63
C VAL A 228 -5.39 22.66 -12.45
N ASP A 229 -6.08 22.65 -11.30
CA ASP A 229 -7.07 23.64 -10.92
C ASP A 229 -7.30 23.63 -9.40
N SER A 230 -7.70 24.75 -8.78
CA SER A 230 -7.95 24.76 -7.33
C SER A 230 -9.26 24.08 -6.93
N GLU A 231 -10.26 24.04 -7.81
CA GLU A 231 -11.61 23.54 -7.53
C GLU A 231 -11.90 22.20 -8.23
N ASP A 232 -11.56 22.09 -9.51
CA ASP A 232 -11.83 20.95 -10.37
C ASP A 232 -10.56 20.15 -10.73
N PHE A 233 -9.58 20.11 -9.82
CA PHE A 233 -8.40 19.26 -10.02
C PHE A 233 -8.78 17.79 -10.19
N GLY A 234 -7.98 17.07 -10.97
CA GLY A 234 -8.28 15.68 -11.28
C GLY A 234 -7.21 14.95 -12.08
N LEU A 235 -7.51 13.69 -12.38
CA LEU A 235 -6.75 12.82 -13.25
C LEU A 235 -7.72 12.14 -14.21
N VAL A 236 -7.53 12.38 -15.50
CA VAL A 236 -8.18 11.63 -16.57
C VAL A 236 -7.16 10.65 -17.13
N GLY A 237 -7.33 9.36 -16.84
CA GLY A 237 -6.40 8.30 -17.23
C GLY A 237 -7.06 7.23 -18.08
N ARG A 238 -6.39 6.80 -19.14
CA ARG A 238 -6.80 5.67 -19.95
C ARG A 238 -6.56 4.37 -19.17
N ILE A 239 -7.53 3.47 -19.20
CA ILE A 239 -7.41 2.14 -18.59
C ILE A 239 -7.07 1.09 -19.66
N ASP A 240 -7.73 1.15 -20.81
CA ASP A 240 -7.53 0.21 -21.91
C ASP A 240 -7.69 0.85 -23.29
N ASP A 241 -7.48 0.04 -24.33
CA ASP A 241 -7.59 0.46 -25.73
C ASP A 241 -9.04 0.46 -26.25
N GLN A 242 -9.99 -0.12 -25.52
CA GLN A 242 -11.42 -0.19 -25.86
C GLN A 242 -12.19 1.07 -25.48
N GLY A 243 -11.50 2.06 -24.89
CA GLY A 243 -12.09 3.34 -24.50
C GLY A 243 -12.63 3.34 -23.08
N LEU A 244 -12.13 2.49 -22.19
CA LEU A 244 -12.35 2.63 -20.75
C LEU A 244 -11.38 3.69 -20.19
N TRP A 245 -11.95 4.72 -19.57
CA TRP A 245 -11.21 5.84 -18.98
C TRP A 245 -11.63 6.05 -17.54
N ARG A 246 -10.67 6.38 -16.68
CA ARG A 246 -10.95 6.88 -15.35
C ARG A 246 -10.93 8.39 -15.34
N VAL A 247 -12.02 8.97 -14.83
CA VAL A 247 -12.14 10.38 -14.50
C VAL A 247 -12.16 10.50 -12.98
N SER A 248 -11.00 10.85 -12.41
CA SER A 248 -10.85 11.13 -10.98
C SER A 248 -10.83 12.63 -10.73
N TYR A 249 -11.51 13.11 -9.69
CA TYR A 249 -11.52 14.52 -9.33
C TYR A 249 -11.69 14.74 -7.84
N GLY A 250 -11.20 15.89 -7.38
CA GLY A 250 -11.46 16.39 -6.04
C GLY A 250 -12.85 16.98 -5.88
N ILE A 251 -13.40 16.81 -4.68
CA ILE A 251 -14.49 17.60 -4.15
C ILE A 251 -13.98 18.21 -2.84
N ASP A 252 -14.01 19.53 -2.77
CA ASP A 252 -13.65 20.25 -1.55
C ASP A 252 -14.57 19.82 -0.41
N SER A 253 -13.95 19.37 0.67
CA SER A 253 -14.56 19.04 1.94
C SER A 253 -15.47 20.14 2.50
N ALA A 254 -15.17 21.42 2.23
CA ALA A 254 -16.01 22.54 2.64
C ALA A 254 -17.35 22.61 1.88
N SER A 255 -17.42 21.97 0.71
CA SER A 255 -18.63 21.89 -0.13
C SER A 255 -19.51 20.69 0.20
N ILE A 256 -19.07 19.83 1.12
CA ILE A 256 -19.77 18.61 1.53
C ILE A 256 -20.31 18.82 2.95
N PRO A 257 -21.62 18.60 3.21
CA PRO A 257 -22.15 18.58 4.57
C PRO A 257 -21.32 17.66 5.48
N LYS A 258 -21.01 18.10 6.71
CA LYS A 258 -20.10 17.35 7.61
C LYS A 258 -20.57 15.93 7.94
N ASP A 259 -21.87 15.67 7.84
CA ASP A 259 -22.52 14.37 8.00
C ASP A 259 -22.38 13.44 6.76
N GLN A 260 -21.93 13.99 5.62
CA GLN A 260 -21.64 13.27 4.36
C GLN A 260 -20.14 13.19 4.07
N PHE A 261 -19.30 13.53 5.05
CA PHE A 261 -17.86 13.52 4.91
C PHE A 261 -17.34 12.09 4.71
N GLY A 262 -16.67 11.84 3.59
CA GLY A 262 -15.93 10.61 3.32
C GLY A 262 -16.62 9.55 2.46
N GLU A 263 -17.95 9.59 2.32
CA GLU A 263 -18.69 8.74 1.37
C GLU A 263 -19.86 9.52 0.78
N ILE A 264 -19.65 10.10 -0.41
CA ILE A 264 -20.72 10.73 -1.18
C ILE A 264 -21.46 9.60 -1.88
N SER A 265 -22.80 9.58 -1.76
CA SER A 265 -23.58 8.53 -2.41
C SER A 265 -23.36 8.49 -3.93
N GLU A 266 -23.37 7.28 -4.49
CA GLU A 266 -23.19 7.08 -5.93
C GLU A 266 -24.20 7.87 -6.77
N GLY A 267 -25.44 8.01 -6.28
CA GLY A 267 -26.50 8.78 -6.96
C GLY A 267 -26.11 10.24 -7.14
N ILE A 268 -25.58 10.89 -6.10
CA ILE A 268 -25.11 12.29 -6.15
C ILE A 268 -23.95 12.43 -7.13
N ILE A 269 -23.02 11.46 -7.12
CA ILE A 269 -21.87 11.48 -8.04
C ILE A 269 -22.34 11.37 -9.49
N ARG A 270 -23.27 10.46 -9.78
CA ARG A 270 -23.83 10.26 -11.13
C ARG A 270 -24.59 11.49 -11.63
N GLU A 271 -25.34 12.14 -10.76
CA GLU A 271 -26.06 13.38 -11.11
C GLU A 271 -25.09 14.53 -11.43
N ALA A 272 -24.00 14.66 -10.67
CA ALA A 272 -22.99 15.70 -10.90
C ALA A 272 -22.03 15.39 -12.05
N LEU A 273 -21.96 14.13 -12.50
CA LEU A 273 -20.97 13.65 -13.46
C LEU A 273 -20.98 14.43 -14.79
N PRO A 274 -22.11 14.72 -15.46
CA PRO A 274 -22.09 15.47 -16.72
C PRO A 274 -21.43 16.84 -16.60
N ALA A 275 -21.67 17.55 -15.48
CA ALA A 275 -21.04 18.84 -15.22
C ALA A 275 -19.53 18.70 -14.96
N LYS A 276 -19.10 17.65 -14.27
CA LYS A 276 -17.68 17.35 -14.07
C LYS A 276 -16.99 16.95 -15.36
N LEU A 277 -17.60 16.12 -16.22
CA LEU A 277 -17.05 15.78 -17.52
C LEU A 277 -16.87 17.03 -18.40
N ALA A 278 -17.84 17.94 -18.40
CA ALA A 278 -17.73 19.21 -19.13
C ALA A 278 -16.56 20.10 -18.66
N LYS A 279 -16.21 20.01 -17.37
CA LYS A 279 -15.13 20.78 -16.73
C LYS A 279 -13.76 20.10 -16.84
N LEU A 280 -13.71 18.78 -17.03
CA LEU A 280 -12.46 18.00 -17.02
C LEU A 280 -12.03 17.55 -18.42
N LEU A 281 -12.99 17.34 -19.32
CA LEU A 281 -12.75 16.80 -20.67
C LEU A 281 -13.07 17.85 -21.74
N PRO A 282 -12.10 18.20 -22.61
CA PRO A 282 -12.34 19.05 -23.76
C PRO A 282 -13.48 18.55 -24.66
N GLU A 283 -13.59 17.23 -24.82
CA GLU A 283 -14.57 16.56 -25.67
C GLU A 283 -15.99 16.68 -25.12
N ASN A 284 -16.13 16.90 -23.80
CA ASN A 284 -17.40 17.12 -23.11
C ASN A 284 -18.50 16.12 -23.53
N PRO A 285 -18.27 14.81 -23.34
CA PRO A 285 -19.21 13.78 -23.75
C PRO A 285 -20.54 13.96 -23.02
N LYS A 286 -21.64 13.87 -23.77
CA LYS A 286 -23.00 14.05 -23.26
C LYS A 286 -23.59 12.73 -22.77
N GLU A 287 -24.66 12.85 -22.01
CA GLU A 287 -25.42 11.69 -21.55
C GLU A 287 -25.85 10.84 -22.76
N GLY A 288 -25.64 9.52 -22.67
CA GLY A 288 -25.82 8.59 -23.79
C GLY A 288 -24.59 8.38 -24.67
N GLU A 289 -23.53 9.19 -24.54
CA GLU A 289 -22.26 9.01 -25.27
C GLU A 289 -21.19 8.24 -24.48
N TYR A 290 -21.47 7.92 -23.21
CA TYR A 290 -20.61 7.14 -22.34
C TYR A 290 -21.44 6.23 -21.44
N GLU A 291 -20.83 5.14 -20.98
CA GLU A 291 -21.40 4.24 -19.97
C GLU A 291 -20.56 4.31 -18.70
N VAL A 292 -21.20 4.54 -17.55
CA VAL A 292 -20.50 4.53 -16.25
C VAL A 292 -20.35 3.09 -15.76
N ARG A 293 -19.12 2.58 -15.73
CA ARG A 293 -18.79 1.22 -15.31
C ARG A 293 -18.54 1.09 -13.82
N ARG A 294 -18.00 2.14 -13.19
CA ARG A 294 -17.64 2.14 -11.78
C ARG A 294 -17.72 3.54 -11.21
N VAL A 295 -18.21 3.65 -9.98
CA VAL A 295 -18.11 4.86 -9.17
C VAL A 295 -17.52 4.49 -7.82
N ALA A 296 -16.56 5.28 -7.35
CA ALA A 296 -16.09 5.19 -5.97
C ALA A 296 -15.74 6.57 -5.44
N SER A 297 -16.09 6.82 -4.18
CA SER A 297 -15.61 7.97 -3.41
C SER A 297 -14.77 7.51 -2.24
N TYR A 298 -13.76 8.28 -1.89
CA TYR A 298 -12.98 8.05 -0.68
C TYR A 298 -12.33 9.36 -0.21
N THR A 299 -12.19 9.50 1.10
CA THR A 299 -11.38 10.58 1.68
C THR A 299 -9.94 10.44 1.21
N ALA A 300 -9.33 11.53 0.72
CA ALA A 300 -7.90 11.55 0.46
C ALA A 300 -7.14 11.37 1.78
N GLN A 301 -6.20 10.43 1.81
CA GLN A 301 -5.42 10.14 3.00
C GLN A 301 -3.94 10.09 2.65
N GLN A 302 -3.12 10.43 3.62
CA GLN A 302 -1.69 10.21 3.56
C GLN A 302 -1.27 9.74 4.94
N ARG A 303 -1.39 8.44 5.23
CA ARG A 303 -1.25 7.88 6.58
C ARG A 303 -0.43 6.60 6.55
N CYS A 304 0.28 6.32 7.64
CA CYS A 304 1.07 5.10 7.80
C CYS A 304 0.93 4.57 9.24
N VAL A 305 1.13 3.26 9.40
CA VAL A 305 1.14 2.60 10.71
C VAL A 305 2.45 2.89 11.46
N ARG A 306 2.42 2.84 12.80
CA ARG A 306 3.64 2.94 13.63
C ARG A 306 4.50 1.68 13.62
N THR A 307 3.91 0.54 13.28
CA THR A 307 4.66 -0.69 13.05
C THR A 307 4.02 -1.49 11.93
N MET A 308 4.82 -1.99 11.00
CA MET A 308 4.39 -2.93 9.96
C MET A 308 4.59 -4.38 10.39
N TRP A 309 5.29 -4.63 11.52
CA TRP A 309 5.54 -5.98 12.03
C TRP A 309 5.53 -6.05 13.56
N LYS A 310 4.89 -7.06 14.13
CA LYS A 310 4.98 -7.36 15.56
C LYS A 310 4.80 -8.86 15.82
N GLY A 311 5.83 -9.48 16.40
CA GLY A 311 5.82 -10.90 16.71
C GLY A 311 5.70 -11.75 15.45
N ARG A 312 4.49 -12.26 15.18
CA ARG A 312 4.18 -13.13 14.04
C ARG A 312 3.17 -12.53 13.05
N ILE A 313 2.89 -11.24 13.19
CA ILE A 313 1.90 -10.55 12.38
C ILE A 313 2.59 -9.39 11.66
N GLY A 314 2.36 -9.26 10.36
CA GLY A 314 2.79 -8.13 9.55
C GLY A 314 1.65 -7.52 8.75
N VAL A 315 1.82 -6.29 8.27
CA VAL A 315 0.90 -5.61 7.33
C VAL A 315 1.70 -4.95 6.21
N ILE A 316 1.17 -4.92 4.99
CA ILE A 316 1.80 -4.36 3.78
C ILE A 316 0.79 -3.65 2.87
N GLY A 317 1.28 -2.77 1.99
CA GLY A 317 0.43 -1.99 1.08
C GLY A 317 -0.58 -1.13 1.83
N ASP A 318 -1.80 -1.02 1.30
CA ASP A 318 -2.88 -0.22 1.90
C ASP A 318 -3.27 -0.65 3.33
N ALA A 319 -2.91 -1.87 3.76
CA ALA A 319 -3.06 -2.27 5.15
C ALA A 319 -2.08 -1.54 6.10
N ALA A 320 -0.94 -1.07 5.58
CA ALA A 320 0.14 -0.42 6.31
C ALA A 320 0.30 1.07 6.01
N HIS A 321 -0.02 1.53 4.81
CA HIS A 321 0.02 2.93 4.44
C HIS A 321 -0.96 3.25 3.32
N VAL A 322 -1.63 4.39 3.41
CA VAL A 322 -2.56 4.89 2.41
C VAL A 322 -2.07 6.22 1.88
N THR A 323 -2.11 6.39 0.56
CA THR A 323 -1.58 7.58 -0.13
C THR A 323 -2.62 8.19 -1.05
N ASN A 324 -2.55 9.51 -1.25
CA ASN A 324 -3.33 10.11 -2.32
C ASN A 324 -2.82 9.63 -3.71
N PRO A 325 -3.67 9.57 -4.74
CA PRO A 325 -3.35 8.87 -5.98
C PRO A 325 -2.48 9.67 -6.95
N TYR A 326 -2.27 10.98 -6.74
CA TYR A 326 -1.71 11.87 -7.77
C TYR A 326 -0.22 11.68 -8.04
N ALA A 327 0.51 10.96 -7.18
CA ALA A 327 1.88 10.53 -7.44
C ALA A 327 1.98 9.08 -7.97
N GLY A 328 0.89 8.33 -7.97
CA GLY A 328 0.88 6.91 -8.35
C GLY A 328 1.80 6.03 -7.48
N LEU A 329 1.91 6.34 -6.18
CA LEU A 329 2.84 5.66 -5.26
C LEU A 329 2.20 4.60 -4.35
N GLY A 330 0.88 4.58 -4.17
CA GLY A 330 0.23 3.61 -3.28
C GLY A 330 0.52 2.16 -3.66
N LEU A 331 0.10 1.76 -4.87
CA LEU A 331 0.38 0.42 -5.40
C LEU A 331 1.89 0.15 -5.50
N LEU A 332 2.66 1.13 -6.00
CA LEU A 332 4.11 0.98 -6.15
C LEU A 332 4.78 0.63 -4.83
N SER A 333 4.54 1.44 -3.79
CA SER A 333 5.11 1.24 -2.45
C SER A 333 4.68 -0.11 -1.86
N GLY A 334 3.40 -0.48 -2.03
CA GLY A 334 2.91 -1.79 -1.59
C GLY A 334 3.60 -2.98 -2.26
N LEU A 335 3.89 -2.89 -3.55
CA LEU A 335 4.63 -3.95 -4.26
C LEU A 335 6.09 -4.06 -3.80
N TYR A 336 6.71 -2.93 -3.44
CA TYR A 336 8.04 -2.94 -2.79
C TYR A 336 8.00 -3.45 -1.35
N ASP A 337 6.91 -3.24 -0.61
CA ASP A 337 6.71 -3.92 0.68
C ASP A 337 6.70 -5.44 0.49
N ALA A 338 5.91 -5.94 -0.48
CA ALA A 338 5.84 -7.37 -0.78
C ALA A 338 7.21 -7.93 -1.20
N SER A 339 7.94 -7.24 -2.08
CA SER A 339 9.25 -7.68 -2.55
C SER A 339 10.29 -7.74 -1.44
N SER A 340 10.37 -6.67 -0.62
CA SER A 340 11.33 -6.62 0.49
C SER A 340 10.97 -7.62 1.60
N LEU A 341 9.68 -7.79 1.90
CA LEU A 341 9.23 -8.77 2.87
C LEU A 341 9.50 -10.21 2.40
N ALA A 342 9.29 -10.51 1.12
CA ALA A 342 9.63 -11.82 0.56
C ALA A 342 11.12 -12.15 0.73
N ALA A 343 12.00 -11.18 0.49
CA ALA A 343 13.44 -11.36 0.69
C ALA A 343 13.80 -11.58 2.18
N VAL A 344 13.18 -10.82 3.09
CA VAL A 344 13.37 -10.99 4.54
C VAL A 344 12.85 -12.33 5.03
N LEU A 345 11.64 -12.75 4.62
CA LEU A 345 11.08 -14.05 4.99
C LEU A 345 11.87 -15.21 4.38
N GLY A 346 12.35 -15.06 3.15
CA GLY A 346 13.31 -15.97 2.54
C GLY A 346 14.55 -16.14 3.43
N ARG A 347 15.15 -15.02 3.87
CA ARG A 347 16.31 -15.04 4.76
C ARG A 347 16.02 -15.76 6.08
N VAL A 348 14.87 -15.50 6.69
CA VAL A 348 14.45 -16.01 8.01
C VAL A 348 14.06 -17.49 8.00
N LEU A 349 13.32 -17.93 6.97
CA LEU A 349 12.68 -19.25 6.95
C LEU A 349 13.39 -20.27 6.08
N SER A 350 14.26 -19.82 5.18
CA SER A 350 15.01 -20.73 4.32
C SER A 350 15.97 -21.60 5.15
N PRO A 351 16.01 -22.92 4.91
CA PRO A 351 17.03 -23.78 5.49
C PRO A 351 18.45 -23.38 5.11
N SER A 352 18.64 -22.73 3.96
CA SER A 352 19.97 -22.37 3.45
C SER A 352 20.51 -21.07 4.05
N THR A 353 19.64 -20.19 4.56
CA THR A 353 20.04 -18.86 5.05
C THR A 353 19.55 -18.49 6.44
N SER A 354 18.69 -19.29 7.08
CA SER A 354 18.10 -18.96 8.40
C SER A 354 19.14 -18.74 9.51
N SER A 355 20.33 -19.36 9.41
CA SER A 355 21.45 -19.13 10.32
C SER A 355 22.20 -17.81 10.09
N LEU A 356 21.89 -17.09 9.00
CA LEU A 356 22.52 -15.83 8.59
C LEU A 356 21.60 -14.63 8.88
N CYS A 357 20.79 -14.73 9.93
CA CYS A 357 20.01 -13.60 10.42
C CYS A 357 19.70 -13.71 11.91
N GLU A 358 19.32 -12.58 12.49
CA GLU A 358 18.56 -12.52 13.73
C GLU A 358 17.10 -12.23 13.38
N PRO A 359 16.21 -13.24 13.38
CA PRO A 359 14.87 -13.08 12.79
C PRO A 359 14.05 -11.92 13.34
N THR A 360 14.00 -11.77 14.67
CA THR A 360 13.23 -10.70 15.31
C THR A 360 13.79 -9.32 14.95
N THR A 361 15.10 -9.13 15.11
CA THR A 361 15.79 -7.89 14.77
C THR A 361 15.58 -7.52 13.30
N LEU A 362 15.68 -8.51 12.40
CA LEU A 362 15.54 -8.29 10.96
C LEU A 362 14.12 -7.88 10.56
N LEU A 363 13.10 -8.54 11.10
CA LEU A 363 11.70 -8.19 10.81
C LEU A 363 11.30 -6.83 11.40
N GLU A 364 11.80 -6.50 12.60
CA GLU A 364 11.61 -5.17 13.20
C GLU A 364 12.34 -4.08 12.42
N SER A 365 13.58 -4.34 12.00
CA SER A 365 14.35 -3.40 11.16
C SER A 365 13.71 -3.19 9.80
N TRP A 366 13.17 -4.26 9.17
CA TRP A 366 12.40 -4.16 7.94
C TRP A 366 11.17 -3.26 8.13
N SER A 367 10.40 -3.47 9.20
CA SER A 367 9.24 -2.64 9.53
C SER A 367 9.62 -1.17 9.65
N GLN A 368 10.70 -0.85 10.37
CA GLN A 368 11.17 0.54 10.50
C GLN A 368 11.64 1.12 9.17
N ALA A 369 12.38 0.36 8.37
CA ALA A 369 12.87 0.84 7.08
C ALA A 369 11.74 1.15 6.10
N ARG A 370 10.64 0.38 6.10
CA ARG A 370 9.47 0.65 5.26
C ARG A 370 8.69 1.88 5.72
N ILE A 371 8.53 2.06 7.04
CA ILE A 371 7.93 3.29 7.60
C ILE A 371 8.79 4.51 7.27
N GLU A 372 10.11 4.39 7.36
CA GLU A 372 11.03 5.48 7.05
C GLU A 372 10.98 5.85 5.57
N LYS A 373 10.90 4.87 4.67
CA LYS A 373 10.65 5.10 3.24
C LYS A 373 9.31 5.80 3.00
N PHE A 374 8.28 5.47 3.76
CA PHE A 374 7.02 6.21 3.67
C PHE A 374 7.23 7.68 4.05
N LYS A 375 7.85 7.96 5.21
CA LYS A 375 8.04 9.33 5.73
C LYS A 375 8.93 10.20 4.85
N THR A 376 10.03 9.65 4.35
CA THR A 376 11.08 10.43 3.67
C THR A 376 10.87 10.53 2.17
N VAL A 377 10.10 9.59 1.59
CA VAL A 377 9.94 9.49 0.15
C VAL A 377 8.47 9.54 -0.26
N VAL A 378 7.65 8.61 0.23
CA VAL A 378 6.27 8.46 -0.27
C VAL A 378 5.39 9.65 0.11
N ASP A 379 5.39 10.06 1.38
CA ASP A 379 4.56 11.16 1.90
C ASP A 379 4.91 12.52 1.27
N PRO A 380 6.19 12.98 1.25
CA PRO A 380 6.55 14.26 0.66
C PRO A 380 6.22 14.33 -0.83
N VAL A 381 6.53 13.27 -1.60
CA VAL A 381 6.28 13.24 -3.04
C VAL A 381 4.78 13.21 -3.34
N SER A 382 4.00 12.44 -2.57
CA SER A 382 2.55 12.36 -2.73
C SER A 382 1.86 13.68 -2.40
N ARG A 383 2.29 14.37 -1.33
CA ARG A 383 1.76 15.71 -0.98
C ARG A 383 2.12 16.75 -2.03
N ALA A 384 3.37 16.75 -2.52
CA ALA A 384 3.79 17.64 -3.59
C ALA A 384 2.95 17.42 -4.86
N ALA A 385 2.63 16.17 -5.22
CA ALA A 385 1.77 15.87 -6.36
C ALA A 385 0.33 16.36 -6.19
N LEU A 386 -0.26 16.20 -5.01
CA LEU A 386 -1.59 16.74 -4.72
C LEU A 386 -1.59 18.28 -4.78
N ASN A 387 -0.60 18.93 -4.16
CA ASN A 387 -0.50 20.39 -4.17
C ASN A 387 -0.32 20.93 -5.59
N ARG A 388 0.45 20.24 -6.44
CA ARG A 388 0.63 20.59 -7.85
C ARG A 388 -0.68 20.62 -8.60
N VAL A 389 -1.51 19.58 -8.50
CA VAL A 389 -2.79 19.55 -9.21
C VAL A 389 -3.80 20.55 -8.64
N ARG A 390 -3.65 20.94 -7.36
CA ARG A 390 -4.48 21.96 -6.69
C ARG A 390 -3.99 23.41 -6.88
N THR A 391 -3.06 23.66 -7.79
CA THR A 391 -2.52 25.00 -8.03
C THR A 391 -3.63 25.94 -8.47
N ARG A 392 -3.72 27.12 -7.85
CA ARG A 392 -4.70 28.16 -8.19
C ARG A 392 -4.40 28.75 -9.57
N SER A 393 -5.45 29.19 -10.25
CA SER A 393 -5.35 29.74 -11.61
C SER A 393 -4.34 30.89 -11.72
N GLU A 394 -4.28 31.79 -10.74
CA GLU A 394 -3.34 32.92 -10.68
C GLU A 394 -1.86 32.51 -10.49
N ASP A 395 -1.60 31.30 -9.99
CA ASP A 395 -0.26 30.77 -9.73
C ASP A 395 0.28 29.88 -10.86
N ILE A 396 -0.57 29.48 -11.83
CA ILE A 396 -0.20 28.52 -12.89
C ILE A 396 1.00 28.98 -13.71
N GLU A 397 1.11 30.27 -14.04
CA GLU A 397 2.22 30.78 -14.86
C GLU A 397 3.57 30.69 -14.14
N GLY A 398 3.57 30.80 -12.80
CA GLY A 398 4.77 30.63 -11.97
C GLY A 398 5.07 29.18 -11.57
N LEU A 399 4.21 28.22 -11.94
CA LEU A 399 4.31 26.84 -11.46
C LEU A 399 5.62 26.17 -11.90
N SER A 400 6.14 26.47 -13.10
CA SER A 400 7.41 25.90 -13.58
C SER A 400 8.66 26.40 -12.83
N GLU A 401 8.57 27.50 -12.08
CA GLU A 401 9.68 27.97 -11.25
C GLU A 401 9.65 27.31 -9.87
N LYS A 402 8.44 27.04 -9.36
CA LYS A 402 8.19 26.51 -8.00
C LYS A 402 8.18 24.99 -7.94
N ASP A 403 7.74 24.32 -9.02
CA ASP A 403 7.55 22.88 -9.04
C ASP A 403 8.61 22.16 -9.88
N PRO A 404 9.45 21.30 -9.27
CA PRO A 404 10.56 20.65 -9.96
C PRO A 404 10.11 19.66 -11.04
N VAL A 405 8.93 19.04 -10.91
CA VAL A 405 8.41 18.10 -11.91
C VAL A 405 7.95 18.85 -13.15
N ILE A 406 7.21 19.94 -12.98
CA ILE A 406 6.78 20.79 -14.10
C ILE A 406 8.01 21.39 -14.80
N LYS A 407 9.00 21.86 -14.03
CA LYS A 407 10.26 22.37 -14.57
C LYS A 407 11.00 21.33 -15.42
N ALA A 408 11.20 20.13 -14.88
CA ALA A 408 11.88 19.02 -15.56
C ALA A 408 11.15 18.61 -16.85
N MET A 409 9.82 18.45 -16.79
CA MET A 409 9.03 18.08 -17.97
C MET A 409 9.06 19.15 -19.06
N LYS A 410 9.05 20.45 -18.71
CA LYS A 410 9.23 21.52 -19.70
C LYS A 410 10.62 21.49 -20.35
N ALA A 411 11.64 21.00 -19.65
CA ALA A 411 12.97 20.77 -20.19
C ALA A 411 13.09 19.48 -21.03
N GLY A 412 12.01 18.72 -21.20
CA GLY A 412 11.99 17.43 -21.90
C GLY A 412 12.49 16.26 -21.07
N GLU A 413 12.75 16.47 -19.78
CA GLU A 413 13.14 15.41 -18.86
C GLU A 413 11.92 14.56 -18.46
N GLY A 414 12.16 13.27 -18.19
CA GLY A 414 11.11 12.38 -17.70
C GLY A 414 10.76 12.62 -16.23
N LEU A 415 9.61 12.09 -15.81
CA LEU A 415 9.30 12.02 -14.38
C LEU A 415 10.33 11.12 -13.70
N LYS A 416 11.21 11.70 -12.90
CA LYS A 416 12.13 10.93 -12.06
C LYS A 416 11.32 10.29 -10.94
N MET A 417 11.21 8.96 -10.99
CA MET A 417 10.50 8.22 -9.96
C MET A 417 11.30 8.22 -8.65
N PRO A 418 10.63 8.39 -7.50
CA PRO A 418 11.27 8.23 -6.21
C PRO A 418 11.80 6.81 -6.00
N ASP A 419 12.94 6.71 -5.32
CA ASP A 419 13.47 5.43 -4.86
C ASP A 419 12.72 4.94 -3.61
N VAL A 420 11.77 4.05 -3.84
CA VAL A 420 10.98 3.37 -2.80
C VAL A 420 11.51 1.97 -2.48
N GLU A 421 12.65 1.56 -3.04
CA GLU A 421 13.25 0.26 -2.78
C GLU A 421 13.90 0.23 -1.39
N THR A 422 13.94 -0.96 -0.78
CA THR A 422 14.61 -1.18 0.52
C THR A 422 15.76 -2.15 0.32
N ASN A 423 16.98 -1.71 0.63
CA ASN A 423 18.15 -2.58 0.65
C ASN A 423 18.11 -3.47 1.90
N VAL A 424 17.54 -4.67 1.76
CA VAL A 424 17.36 -5.60 2.89
C VAL A 424 18.67 -6.10 3.49
N SER A 425 19.76 -6.08 2.72
CA SER A 425 21.09 -6.58 3.15
C SER A 425 21.85 -5.64 4.09
N GLU A 426 21.31 -4.45 4.31
CA GLU A 426 21.82 -3.42 5.22
C GLU A 426 20.98 -3.31 6.49
N LEU A 427 19.88 -4.06 6.58
CA LEU A 427 19.01 -4.05 7.75
C LEU A 427 19.70 -4.71 8.95
N ALA A 428 19.41 -4.20 10.15
CA ALA A 428 19.87 -4.81 11.38
C ALA A 428 19.34 -6.25 11.47
N GLY A 429 20.17 -7.18 11.95
CA GLY A 429 19.83 -8.61 11.94
C GLY A 429 20.05 -9.31 10.60
N TRP A 430 20.45 -8.62 9.52
CA TRP A 430 20.97 -9.28 8.31
C TRP A 430 22.45 -9.61 8.49
N LEU A 431 22.78 -10.86 8.78
CA LEU A 431 24.17 -11.26 9.04
C LEU A 431 24.87 -11.56 7.71
N ARG A 432 26.06 -10.98 7.50
CA ARG A 432 26.90 -11.25 6.33
C ARG A 432 27.89 -12.37 6.64
N LEU A 433 28.16 -13.21 5.66
CA LEU A 433 29.27 -14.15 5.73
C LEU A 433 30.58 -13.35 5.67
N GLY A 434 31.46 -13.50 6.65
CA GLY A 434 32.77 -12.87 6.61
C GLY A 434 33.57 -13.36 5.40
N ASN A 435 33.99 -12.44 4.52
CA ASN A 435 34.89 -12.62 3.36
C ASN A 435 34.63 -13.80 2.39
N GLY A 436 33.50 -14.52 2.51
CA GLY A 436 33.03 -15.50 1.53
C GLY A 436 31.79 -14.97 0.84
N SER A 437 31.74 -15.04 -0.48
CA SER A 437 30.61 -14.53 -1.26
C SER A 437 29.33 -15.32 -0.93
N GLU A 438 28.15 -14.69 -0.93
CA GLU A 438 26.86 -15.41 -0.70
C GLU A 438 26.65 -16.56 -1.70
N ASP A 439 27.24 -16.42 -2.89
CA ASP A 439 27.38 -17.48 -3.90
C ASP A 439 28.00 -18.77 -3.35
N ASP A 440 28.90 -18.72 -2.38
CA ASP A 440 29.63 -19.89 -1.89
C ASP A 440 28.76 -20.79 -0.98
N VAL A 441 27.72 -20.24 -0.34
CA VAL A 441 26.75 -21.01 0.47
C VAL A 441 25.63 -21.57 -0.39
N VAL A 442 25.16 -20.80 -1.39
CA VAL A 442 24.24 -21.31 -2.41
C VAL A 442 24.93 -22.43 -3.21
N LYS A 443 26.19 -22.25 -3.63
CA LYS A 443 26.99 -23.29 -4.30
C LYS A 443 27.33 -24.47 -3.40
N LYS A 444 27.49 -24.29 -2.07
CA LYS A 444 27.66 -25.41 -1.13
C LYS A 444 26.36 -26.20 -0.91
N SER A 445 25.21 -25.53 -0.84
CA SER A 445 23.91 -26.18 -0.65
C SER A 445 23.41 -26.84 -1.94
N GLU A 446 23.64 -26.21 -3.09
CA GLU A 446 23.50 -26.83 -4.41
C GLU A 446 24.53 -27.93 -4.63
N GLY A 447 25.75 -27.77 -4.13
CA GLY A 447 26.82 -28.77 -4.17
C GLY A 447 26.53 -30.02 -3.33
N LEU A 448 25.84 -29.87 -2.20
CA LEU A 448 25.33 -30.97 -1.38
C LEU A 448 24.19 -31.71 -2.10
N LYS A 449 23.21 -30.99 -2.68
CA LYS A 449 22.14 -31.58 -3.51
C LYS A 449 22.68 -32.25 -4.78
N LYS A 450 23.64 -31.62 -5.43
CA LYS A 450 24.36 -32.18 -6.59
C LYS A 450 25.23 -33.36 -6.18
N SER A 451 25.75 -33.47 -4.95
CA SER A 451 26.58 -34.63 -4.57
C SER A 451 25.79 -35.94 -4.44
N ASP A 452 24.49 -35.86 -4.17
CA ASP A 452 23.59 -37.02 -4.18
C ASP A 452 23.18 -37.40 -5.62
N ASP A 453 23.08 -36.44 -6.54
CA ASP A 453 22.79 -36.68 -7.97
C ASP A 453 24.04 -36.99 -8.82
N LEU A 454 25.23 -36.47 -8.49
CA LEU A 454 26.49 -36.65 -9.23
C LEU A 454 27.23 -37.95 -8.90
N LYS A 455 26.84 -38.71 -7.86
CA LYS A 455 27.38 -40.08 -7.70
C LYS A 455 26.90 -41.04 -8.79
N GLN A 456 25.94 -40.63 -9.64
CA GLN A 456 25.46 -41.43 -10.76
C GLN A 456 25.88 -40.93 -12.16
N ARG A 457 26.50 -39.76 -12.29
CA ARG A 457 26.90 -39.24 -13.60
C ARG A 457 28.25 -38.54 -13.55
N GLU A 458 29.09 -38.95 -14.49
CA GLU A 458 30.34 -38.31 -14.94
C GLU A 458 31.67 -38.82 -14.34
N ARG A 459 32.11 -39.94 -14.94
CA ARG A 459 33.47 -40.04 -15.48
C ARG A 459 33.62 -39.04 -16.63
N SER A 460 34.79 -38.38 -16.70
CA SER A 460 35.33 -37.55 -17.82
C SER A 460 34.59 -36.21 -18.01
N VAL A 461 35.20 -35.02 -18.13
CA VAL A 461 36.44 -34.57 -18.79
C VAL A 461 36.97 -33.27 -18.13
N ASP A 462 38.25 -33.02 -18.37
CA ASP A 462 39.19 -32.00 -17.89
C ASP A 462 38.96 -30.50 -18.21
N LYS A 463 39.75 -29.71 -17.48
CA LYS A 463 39.86 -28.24 -17.32
C LYS A 463 40.57 -27.49 -18.46
N GLU A 464 40.34 -26.18 -18.53
CA GLU A 464 41.30 -25.03 -18.61
C GLU A 464 40.48 -23.74 -18.91
N GLY A 465 40.73 -22.51 -18.45
CA GLY A 465 41.72 -21.82 -17.62
C GLY A 465 41.63 -20.31 -17.93
N PHE A 466 41.73 -19.38 -16.96
CA PHE A 466 42.32 -18.03 -17.13
C PHE A 466 42.40 -17.24 -15.80
N LYS A 467 43.53 -16.57 -15.55
CA LYS A 467 43.86 -15.64 -14.44
C LYS A 467 44.56 -14.40 -15.03
N ASP A 468 44.34 -13.24 -14.40
CA ASP A 468 45.27 -12.12 -14.06
C ASP A 468 44.54 -10.75 -14.06
N ASN A 469 44.36 -10.08 -12.92
CA ASN A 469 45.22 -9.12 -12.16
C ASN A 469 45.09 -7.65 -12.62
N PHE A 470 44.72 -6.73 -11.71
CA PHE A 470 45.27 -5.35 -11.62
C PHE A 470 45.02 -4.70 -10.24
N ASN A 471 45.88 -3.73 -9.91
CA ASN A 471 46.35 -3.31 -8.59
C ASN A 471 46.00 -1.82 -8.33
N GLU A 472 45.32 -1.46 -7.24
CA GLU A 472 45.04 -0.06 -6.84
C GLU A 472 45.43 0.22 -5.37
N GLY A 473 46.74 0.33 -5.10
CA GLY A 473 47.28 0.74 -3.78
C GLY A 473 47.61 2.23 -3.63
N GLY A 474 47.37 3.06 -4.65
CA GLY A 474 47.86 4.45 -4.71
C GLY A 474 46.85 5.55 -4.37
N ARG A 475 45.56 5.22 -4.21
CA ARG A 475 44.47 6.22 -4.15
C ARG A 475 44.07 6.66 -2.73
N LEU A 476 44.46 5.89 -1.71
CA LEU A 476 44.00 6.11 -0.32
C LEU A 476 44.67 7.27 0.44
N LYS A 477 45.82 7.77 -0.01
CA LYS A 477 46.54 8.84 0.71
C LYS A 477 46.12 10.27 0.35
N ARG A 478 45.21 10.44 -0.61
CA ARG A 478 44.71 11.76 -1.03
C ARG A 478 43.31 12.09 -0.49
N LEU A 479 42.66 11.13 0.20
CA LEU A 479 41.31 11.27 0.79
C LEU A 479 41.32 11.73 2.26
N MET A 480 42.47 11.74 2.94
CA MET A 480 42.55 11.98 4.38
C MET A 480 42.84 13.45 4.77
N SER A 481 42.54 14.42 3.88
CA SER A 481 42.72 15.85 4.15
C SER A 481 41.46 16.70 3.95
N GLN A 482 40.28 16.08 3.83
CA GLN A 482 38.99 16.77 3.62
C GLN A 482 38.00 16.68 4.80
N ASP A 483 38.34 16.03 5.91
CA ASP A 483 37.39 15.81 7.04
C ASP A 483 37.04 17.08 7.83
N ARG A 484 37.92 18.09 7.87
CA ARG A 484 37.73 19.24 8.78
C ARG A 484 36.59 20.17 8.38
N GLU A 485 36.29 20.30 7.09
CA GLU A 485 35.18 21.13 6.60
C GLU A 485 33.83 20.38 6.69
N VAL A 486 33.85 19.04 6.60
CA VAL A 486 32.65 18.19 6.73
C VAL A 486 32.17 18.14 8.17
N ASP A 487 33.08 17.99 9.13
CA ASP A 487 32.75 17.98 10.57
C ASP A 487 32.13 19.32 11.02
N GLU A 488 32.61 20.45 10.48
CA GLU A 488 32.07 21.77 10.83
C GLU A 488 30.67 22.00 10.23
N MET A 489 30.40 21.43 9.05
CA MET A 489 29.09 21.48 8.38
C MET A 489 28.06 20.58 9.07
N VAL A 490 28.46 19.37 9.50
CA VAL A 490 27.61 18.44 10.27
C VAL A 490 27.25 19.04 11.63
N ARG A 491 28.19 19.70 12.31
CA ARG A 491 27.93 20.37 13.59
C ARG A 491 26.91 21.51 13.45
N LYS A 492 27.03 22.32 12.39
CA LYS A 492 26.10 23.42 12.10
C LYS A 492 24.69 22.93 11.76
N PHE A 493 24.60 21.84 10.99
CA PHE A 493 23.33 21.21 10.63
C PHE A 493 22.63 20.58 11.84
N SER A 494 23.40 20.00 12.77
CA SER A 494 22.88 19.47 14.03
C SER A 494 22.32 20.57 14.94
N GLU A 495 23.00 21.72 15.04
CA GLU A 495 22.55 22.87 15.84
C GLU A 495 21.26 23.50 15.25
N GLU A 496 21.16 23.64 13.93
CA GLU A 496 19.96 24.16 13.25
C GLU A 496 18.76 23.18 13.33
N SER A 497 19.03 21.87 13.33
CA SER A 497 18.01 20.82 13.50
C SER A 497 17.42 20.83 14.91
N GLU A 498 18.26 20.92 15.95
CA GLU A 498 17.79 20.97 17.35
C GLU A 498 16.96 22.23 17.65
N GLU A 499 17.29 23.38 17.06
CA GLU A 499 16.53 24.63 17.24
C GLU A 499 15.18 24.58 16.52
N THR A 500 15.11 23.91 15.36
CA THR A 500 13.86 23.69 14.61
C THR A 500 12.93 22.74 15.37
N GLU A 501 13.48 21.64 15.90
CA GLU A 501 12.73 20.65 16.67
C GLU A 501 12.18 21.24 17.99
N ARG A 502 12.95 22.14 18.63
CA ARG A 502 12.49 22.90 19.80
C ARG A 502 11.29 23.81 19.49
N ARG A 503 11.32 24.51 18.35
CA ARG A 503 10.21 25.38 17.91
C ARG A 503 8.95 24.59 17.60
N GLU A 504 9.08 23.43 16.98
CA GLU A 504 7.93 22.56 16.69
C GLU A 504 7.30 21.99 17.95
N LEU A 505 8.12 21.60 18.94
CA LEU A 505 7.64 21.16 20.26
C LEU A 505 6.95 22.27 21.05
N GLU A 506 7.45 23.52 20.99
CA GLU A 506 6.78 24.67 21.60
C GLU A 506 5.43 24.97 20.93
N LEU A 507 5.35 24.87 19.60
CA LEU A 507 4.10 25.05 18.85
C LEU A 507 3.08 23.95 19.17
N LEU A 508 3.54 22.71 19.30
CA LEU A 508 2.70 21.57 19.70
C LEU A 508 2.16 21.74 21.12
N ALA A 509 3.00 22.20 22.05
CA ALA A 509 2.58 22.48 23.43
C ALA A 509 1.53 23.60 23.50
N GLN A 510 1.68 24.66 22.70
CA GLN A 510 0.69 25.74 22.58
C GLN A 510 -0.65 25.24 22.01
N ASN A 511 -0.59 24.37 20.99
CA ASN A 511 -1.79 23.78 20.39
C ASN A 511 -2.51 22.82 21.36
N LEU A 512 -1.77 22.03 22.13
CA LEU A 512 -2.33 21.15 23.15
C LEU A 512 -3.01 21.92 24.29
N GLU A 513 -2.42 23.05 24.72
CA GLU A 513 -3.03 23.91 25.74
C GLU A 513 -4.31 24.57 25.22
N LYS A 514 -4.34 24.97 23.93
CA LYS A 514 -5.55 25.51 23.30
C LYS A 514 -6.68 24.48 23.26
N VAL A 515 -6.38 23.23 22.88
CA VAL A 515 -7.36 22.14 22.88
C VAL A 515 -7.86 21.82 24.30
N ARG A 516 -6.99 21.96 25.32
CA ARG A 516 -7.39 21.79 26.73
C ARG A 516 -8.39 22.88 27.16
N ILE A 517 -8.11 24.14 26.83
CA ILE A 517 -9.00 25.27 27.13
C ILE A 517 -10.35 25.10 26.43
N GLU A 518 -10.35 24.71 25.15
CA GLU A 518 -11.59 24.48 24.38
C GLU A 518 -12.45 23.36 24.99
N ARG A 519 -11.83 22.29 25.52
CA ARG A 519 -12.54 21.22 26.26
C ARG A 519 -13.10 21.69 27.59
N GLU A 520 -12.36 22.49 28.36
CA GLU A 520 -12.84 23.04 29.63
C GLU A 520 -14.03 24.02 29.41
N GLU A 521 -14.02 24.79 28.31
CA GLU A 521 -15.14 25.64 27.90
C GLU A 521 -16.36 24.84 27.40
N GLU A 522 -16.15 23.67 26.78
CA GLU A 522 -17.23 22.77 26.33
C GLU A 522 -17.88 22.05 27.53
N GLU A 523 -17.08 21.53 28.47
CA GLU A 523 -17.56 20.96 29.72
C GLU A 523 -18.29 22.00 30.59
N GLY A 524 -17.80 23.24 30.65
CA GLY A 524 -18.48 24.35 31.34
C GLY A 524 -19.86 24.66 30.74
N ARG A 525 -19.98 24.66 29.40
CA ARG A 525 -21.26 24.89 28.70
C ARG A 525 -22.26 23.75 28.90
N ASP A 526 -21.79 22.52 29.01
CA ASP A 526 -22.66 21.38 29.28
C ASP A 526 -23.12 21.31 30.74
N ILE A 527 -22.29 21.73 31.70
CA ILE A 527 -22.70 21.91 33.09
C ILE A 527 -23.78 23.01 33.21
N GLU A 528 -23.64 24.11 32.47
CA GLU A 528 -24.61 25.22 32.46
C GLU A 528 -25.96 24.83 31.82
N LYS A 529 -25.95 23.99 30.77
CA LYS A 529 -27.15 23.38 30.18
C LYS A 529 -27.83 22.40 31.13
N ILE A 530 -27.06 21.61 31.88
CA ILE A 530 -27.60 20.69 32.89
C ILE A 530 -28.23 21.48 34.03
N ALA A 531 -27.57 22.53 34.52
CA ALA A 531 -28.10 23.41 35.57
C ALA A 531 -29.41 24.11 35.15
N THR A 532 -29.47 24.64 33.93
CA THR A 532 -30.72 25.24 33.38
C THR A 532 -31.81 24.21 33.08
N GLY A 533 -31.45 22.94 32.85
CA GLY A 533 -32.37 21.82 32.76
C GLY A 533 -33.02 21.47 34.11
N PHE A 534 -32.22 21.44 35.18
CA PHE A 534 -32.73 21.21 36.54
C PHE A 534 -33.65 22.34 37.03
N ASP A 535 -33.30 23.60 36.73
CA ASP A 535 -34.08 24.77 37.13
C ASP A 535 -35.45 24.85 36.41
N LYS A 536 -35.56 24.24 35.21
CA LYS A 536 -36.84 24.05 34.49
C LYS A 536 -37.67 22.88 35.03
N MET A 537 -37.04 21.84 35.57
CA MET A 537 -37.72 20.69 36.16
C MET A 537 -38.31 21.01 37.54
N ASP A 538 -37.60 21.78 38.38
CA ASP A 538 -38.12 22.22 39.68
C ASP A 538 -39.34 23.14 39.54
N LYS A 539 -39.33 24.05 38.55
CA LYS A 539 -40.49 24.91 38.23
C LYS A 539 -41.71 24.14 37.70
N GLN A 540 -41.51 22.94 37.14
CA GLN A 540 -42.60 22.06 36.69
C GLN A 540 -43.14 21.17 37.81
N ALA A 541 -42.35 20.90 38.85
CA ALA A 541 -42.75 20.08 39.99
C ALA A 541 -43.67 20.84 40.98
N GLU A 542 -43.56 22.17 41.06
CA GLU A 542 -44.41 23.01 41.94
C GLU A 542 -45.87 23.20 41.44
N GLN A 543 -46.21 22.78 40.20
CA GLN A 543 -47.52 23.05 39.59
C GLN A 543 -48.51 21.87 39.49
N LYS A 544 -48.24 20.70 40.11
CA LYS A 544 -49.17 19.56 40.02
C LYS A 544 -49.71 19.12 41.39
N GLU A 545 -50.96 19.52 41.65
CA GLU A 545 -51.80 19.00 42.73
C GLU A 545 -51.99 17.47 42.63
N THR A 546 -52.08 16.85 43.80
CA THR A 546 -52.18 15.40 44.01
C THR A 546 -53.62 14.87 43.85
N PRO A 547 -53.81 13.63 43.36
CA PRO A 547 -54.99 12.84 43.70
C PRO A 547 -54.64 11.55 44.48
N LYS A 548 -55.50 11.23 45.46
CA LYS A 548 -55.49 10.07 46.36
C LYS A 548 -55.76 8.72 45.66
N PRO A 549 -55.37 7.57 46.25
CA PRO A 549 -55.39 6.27 45.59
C PRO A 549 -56.67 5.45 45.87
N PRO A 550 -56.94 4.41 45.06
CA PRO A 550 -57.63 3.21 45.55
C PRO A 550 -56.84 1.91 45.33
N ASN A 551 -56.68 1.21 46.45
CA ASN A 551 -56.62 -0.24 46.71
C ASN A 551 -56.36 -1.26 45.59
N GLY A 552 -55.30 -2.05 45.79
CA GLY A 552 -55.48 -3.48 46.14
C GLY A 552 -55.26 -4.52 45.04
N LYS A 553 -54.20 -5.32 45.24
CA LYS A 553 -53.92 -6.67 44.70
C LYS A 553 -53.38 -6.79 43.27
N LYS A 554 -52.07 -7.09 43.20
CA LYS A 554 -51.42 -8.22 42.49
C LYS A 554 -50.10 -7.78 41.86
N TRP A 555 -49.01 -7.87 42.61
CA TRP A 555 -47.65 -8.00 42.06
C TRP A 555 -46.82 -8.87 43.00
N ASN A 556 -47.00 -10.18 42.91
CA ASN A 556 -46.10 -11.20 43.45
C ASN A 556 -46.03 -12.31 42.41
N ALA A 557 -45.24 -12.07 41.36
CA ALA A 557 -44.69 -13.06 40.44
C ALA A 557 -43.86 -12.28 39.42
N PHE A 558 -42.57 -12.07 39.69
CA PHE A 558 -41.45 -12.00 38.71
C PHE A 558 -40.15 -11.43 39.31
N LEU A 559 -39.77 -11.82 40.54
CA LEU A 559 -38.41 -11.62 41.05
C LEU A 559 -37.92 -12.91 41.70
N GLY A 560 -37.19 -13.70 40.93
CA GLY A 560 -36.63 -14.98 41.37
C GLY A 560 -35.86 -15.68 40.25
N ALA A 561 -34.87 -15.01 39.67
CA ALA A 561 -33.75 -15.63 38.93
C ALA A 561 -32.75 -14.55 38.50
N TRP A 562 -31.81 -14.21 39.38
CA TRP A 562 -30.41 -13.89 39.06
C TRP A 562 -29.64 -13.81 40.39
N ALA A 563 -29.13 -14.97 40.78
CA ALA A 563 -28.02 -15.17 41.69
C ALA A 563 -27.06 -16.13 40.98
#